data_AF-A0A1G1ZQF6-F1
#
_entry.id   AF-A0A1G1ZQF6-F1
#
_cell.length_a   1.000
_cell.length_b   1.000
_cell.length_c   1.000
_cell.angle_alpha   90.00
_cell.angle_beta   90.00
_cell.angle_gamma   90.00
#
_symmetry.space_group_name_H-M   'P 1'
#
loop_
_entity.id
_entity.type
_entity.pdbx_description
1 polymer ?
#
loop_
_entity_poly.entity_id
_entity_poly.type
_entity_poly.pdbx_seq_one_letter_code
_entity_poly.pdbx_strand_id
1 'polypeptide(L)'
;MINNQQVKGDVAESIVVKAAKELKREAWVIRHVRHCRKNSDQDRMGIDVLLFLEGGFCLPLQVKSSARRLQRHHRMHPYIKHVIILEAAELLMHHDPNSDKYRAIKLDLIRQTKLLIQKAVREAFYSLNRINP
;
A
#
# COMPACT_ATOMS: atom_id res chain seq x y z
N MET A 1 -9.13 -26.88 -2.25
CA MET A 1 -8.08 -26.44 -1.30
C MET A 1 -8.01 -24.92 -1.32
N ILE A 2 -8.21 -24.25 -0.19
CA ILE A 2 -8.00 -22.80 -0.09
C ILE A 2 -6.49 -22.55 -0.19
N ASN A 3 -6.08 -21.77 -1.18
CA ASN A 3 -4.68 -21.40 -1.32
C ASN A 3 -4.33 -20.40 -0.20
N ASN A 4 -3.74 -20.89 0.89
CA ASN A 4 -3.36 -20.07 2.05
C ASN A 4 -2.57 -18.82 1.64
N GLN A 5 -1.78 -18.87 0.56
CA GLN A 5 -1.01 -17.71 0.09
C GLN A 5 -1.86 -16.59 -0.51
N GLN A 6 -3.01 -16.92 -1.11
CA GLN A 6 -3.95 -15.91 -1.62
C GLN A 6 -4.63 -15.21 -0.45
N VAL A 7 -5.06 -15.98 0.55
CA VAL A 7 -5.68 -15.46 1.77
C VAL A 7 -4.74 -14.45 2.46
N LYS A 8 -3.45 -14.76 2.57
CA LYS A 8 -2.44 -13.82 3.11
C LYS A 8 -2.39 -12.49 2.36
N GLY A 9 -2.47 -12.53 1.03
CA GLY A 9 -2.44 -11.35 0.17
C GLY A 9 -3.69 -10.49 0.36
N ASP A 10 -4.86 -11.12 0.27
CA ASP A 10 -6.16 -10.44 0.37
C ASP A 10 -6.33 -9.72 1.72
N VAL A 11 -5.77 -10.30 2.78
CA VAL A 11 -5.77 -9.75 4.14
C VAL A 11 -4.83 -8.56 4.25
N ALA A 12 -3.60 -8.69 3.75
CA ALA A 12 -2.63 -7.60 3.74
C ALA A 12 -3.21 -6.36 3.04
N GLU A 13 -3.82 -6.55 1.87
CA GLU A 13 -4.52 -5.48 1.15
C GLU A 13 -5.67 -4.88 1.96
N SER A 14 -6.48 -5.72 2.62
CA SER A 14 -7.60 -5.26 3.45
C SER A 14 -7.13 -4.35 4.58
N ILE A 15 -5.99 -4.67 5.21
CA ILE A 15 -5.39 -3.85 6.26
C ILE A 15 -4.88 -2.52 5.69
N VAL A 16 -4.25 -2.53 4.51
CA VAL A 16 -3.83 -1.29 3.81
C VAL A 16 -5.02 -0.40 3.48
N VAL A 17 -6.14 -0.98 3.04
CA VAL A 17 -7.38 -0.23 2.78
C VAL A 17 -7.94 0.38 4.06
N LYS A 18 -7.90 -0.33 5.20
CA LYS A 18 -8.28 0.24 6.50
C LYS A 18 -7.37 1.41 6.87
N ALA A 19 -6.05 1.30 6.67
CA ALA A 19 -5.13 2.41 6.89
C ALA A 19 -5.42 3.60 5.96
N ALA A 20 -5.71 3.36 4.68
CA ALA A 20 -6.08 4.40 3.72
C ALA A 20 -7.37 5.14 4.12
N LYS A 21 -8.33 4.45 4.74
CA LYS A 21 -9.53 5.09 5.31
C LYS A 21 -9.21 6.01 6.48
N GLU A 22 -8.28 5.65 7.36
CA GLU A 22 -7.82 6.53 8.43
C GLU A 22 -7.06 7.74 7.88
N LEU A 23 -6.16 7.52 6.92
CA LEU A 23 -5.44 8.61 6.24
C LEU A 23 -6.39 9.58 5.53
N LYS A 24 -7.55 9.09 5.05
CA LYS A 24 -8.61 9.96 4.52
C LYS A 24 -9.26 10.83 5.59
N ARG A 25 -9.49 10.29 6.80
CA ARG A 25 -10.02 11.08 7.93
C ARG A 25 -9.05 12.16 8.37
N GLU A 26 -7.76 11.91 8.28
CA GLU A 26 -6.70 12.86 8.59
C GLU A 26 -6.34 13.79 7.42
N ALA A 27 -7.11 13.79 6.33
CA ALA A 27 -6.88 14.60 5.12
C ALA A 27 -5.55 14.35 4.36
N TRP A 28 -4.85 13.25 4.63
CA TRP A 28 -3.67 12.84 3.85
C TRP A 28 -4.04 12.23 2.50
N VAL A 29 -5.23 11.65 2.39
CA VAL A 29 -5.73 10.94 1.20
C VAL A 29 -7.14 11.42 0.89
N ILE A 30 -7.39 11.93 -0.32
CA ILE A 30 -8.74 12.35 -0.75
C ILE A 30 -9.61 11.13 -1.04
N ARG A 31 -9.04 10.17 -1.77
CA ARG A 31 -9.72 8.95 -2.23
C ARG A 31 -8.74 7.81 -2.29
N HIS A 32 -9.20 6.59 -2.11
CA HIS A 32 -8.44 5.39 -2.43
C HIS A 32 -9.28 4.45 -3.29
N VAL A 33 -8.62 3.65 -4.11
CA VAL A 33 -9.24 2.57 -4.89
C VAL A 33 -8.49 1.28 -4.59
N ARG A 34 -9.22 0.26 -4.15
CA ARG A 34 -8.71 -1.11 -4.06
C ARG A 34 -9.10 -1.84 -5.34
N HIS A 35 -8.13 -2.42 -6.05
CA HIS A 35 -8.44 -3.24 -7.22
C HIS A 35 -8.51 -4.72 -6.84
N CYS A 36 -9.69 -5.31 -6.95
CA CYS A 36 -9.91 -6.75 -6.73
C CYS A 36 -10.16 -7.53 -8.04
N ARG A 37 -10.02 -6.89 -9.22
CA ARG A 37 -10.29 -7.54 -10.50
C ARG A 37 -8.99 -8.12 -11.05
N LYS A 38 -8.88 -9.44 -11.00
CA LYS A 38 -7.83 -10.18 -11.70
C LYS A 38 -7.82 -9.78 -13.18
N ASN A 39 -6.63 -9.59 -13.75
CA ASN A 39 -6.39 -9.22 -15.14
C ASN A 39 -6.77 -7.80 -15.54
N SER A 40 -7.01 -6.87 -14.60
CA SER A 40 -7.08 -5.45 -14.96
C SER A 40 -5.71 -4.93 -15.39
N ASP A 41 -5.68 -3.82 -16.11
CA ASP A 41 -4.41 -3.18 -16.51
C ASP A 41 -3.56 -2.84 -15.27
N GLN A 42 -4.19 -2.46 -14.17
CA GLN A 42 -3.50 -2.17 -12.90
C GLN A 42 -2.92 -3.44 -12.25
N ASP A 43 -3.63 -4.58 -12.31
CA ASP A 43 -3.13 -5.88 -11.83
C ASP A 43 -1.92 -6.33 -12.65
N ARG A 44 -1.97 -6.14 -13.98
CA ARG A 44 -0.83 -6.38 -14.88
C ARG A 44 0.34 -5.45 -14.60
N MET A 45 0.05 -4.20 -14.22
CA MET A 45 1.07 -3.25 -13.79
C MET A 45 1.62 -3.59 -12.41
N GLY A 46 0.98 -4.48 -11.64
CA GLY A 46 1.37 -4.86 -10.29
C GLY A 46 1.02 -3.78 -9.26
N ILE A 47 -0.20 -3.25 -9.32
CA ILE A 47 -0.71 -2.23 -8.38
C ILE A 47 -1.95 -2.77 -7.67
N ASP A 48 -1.89 -2.89 -6.34
CA ASP A 48 -3.00 -3.38 -5.52
C ASP A 48 -3.93 -2.24 -5.06
N VAL A 49 -3.36 -1.07 -4.73
CA VAL A 49 -4.09 0.09 -4.18
C VAL A 49 -3.62 1.38 -4.85
N LEU A 50 -4.55 2.27 -5.20
CA LEU A 50 -4.26 3.64 -5.62
C LEU A 50 -4.71 4.61 -4.53
N LEU A 51 -3.82 5.50 -4.11
CA LEU A 51 -4.15 6.64 -3.24
C LEU A 51 -4.19 7.92 -4.08
N PHE A 52 -5.26 8.68 -3.95
CA PHE A 52 -5.40 10.01 -4.54
C PHE A 52 -5.13 11.04 -3.44
N LEU A 53 -4.14 11.88 -3.67
CA LEU A 53 -3.69 12.91 -2.76
C LEU A 53 -4.18 14.28 -3.24
N GLU A 54 -4.05 15.27 -2.37
CA GLU A 54 -4.27 16.67 -2.75
C GLU A 54 -3.28 17.13 -3.82
N GLY A 55 -3.67 18.12 -4.64
CA GLY A 55 -2.87 18.58 -5.78
C GLY A 55 -2.89 17.66 -7.00
N GLY A 56 -3.79 16.68 -7.05
CA GLY A 56 -3.98 15.80 -8.21
C GLY A 56 -2.99 14.64 -8.31
N PHE A 57 -2.14 14.43 -7.29
CA PHE A 57 -1.18 13.32 -7.28
C PHE A 57 -1.89 11.98 -7.04
N CYS A 58 -1.42 10.96 -7.76
CA CYS A 58 -1.84 9.58 -7.55
C CYS A 58 -0.64 8.72 -7.16
N LEU A 59 -0.75 8.03 -6.03
CA LEU A 59 0.29 7.14 -5.51
C LEU A 59 -0.16 5.68 -5.71
N PRO A 60 0.43 4.95 -6.68
CA PRO A 60 0.24 3.51 -6.79
C PRO A 60 1.00 2.81 -5.68
N LEU A 61 0.31 1.95 -4.94
CA LEU A 61 0.86 1.12 -3.89
C LEU A 61 0.75 -0.34 -4.28
N GLN A 62 1.86 -1.05 -4.15
CA GLN A 62 1.86 -2.49 -4.12
C GLN A 62 1.95 -3.00 -2.69
N VAL A 63 1.17 -4.02 -2.35
CA VAL A 63 1.18 -4.69 -1.05
C VAL A 63 1.83 -6.06 -1.20
N LYS A 64 2.80 -6.36 -0.32
CA LYS A 64 3.41 -7.70 -0.26
C LYS A 64 3.38 -8.22 1.16
N SER A 65 3.03 -9.50 1.28
CA SER A 65 2.98 -10.17 2.58
C SER A 65 4.34 -10.75 3.03
N SER A 66 5.42 -10.56 2.26
CA SER A 66 6.77 -11.01 2.64
C SER A 66 7.89 -10.38 1.81
N ALA A 67 9.09 -10.27 2.39
CA ALA A 67 10.30 -9.84 1.70
C ALA A 67 10.63 -10.67 0.44
N ARG A 68 10.41 -12.00 0.46
CA ARG A 68 10.63 -12.85 -0.73
C ARG A 68 9.72 -12.45 -1.89
N ARG A 69 8.46 -12.10 -1.62
CA ARG A 69 7.50 -11.65 -2.65
C ARG A 69 7.82 -10.24 -3.14
N LEU A 70 8.36 -9.39 -2.27
CA LEU A 70 8.90 -8.09 -2.67
C LEU A 70 10.03 -8.26 -3.68
N GLN A 71 11.03 -9.08 -3.38
CA GLN A 71 12.15 -9.32 -4.30
C GLN A 71 11.68 -9.83 -5.66
N ARG A 72 10.74 -10.78 -5.68
CA ARG A 72 10.15 -11.26 -6.94
C ARG A 72 9.43 -10.14 -7.68
N HIS A 73 8.70 -9.28 -6.98
CA HIS A 73 7.98 -8.18 -7.60
C HIS A 73 8.93 -7.11 -8.16
N HIS A 74 9.99 -6.72 -7.45
CA HIS A 74 11.00 -5.81 -7.99
C HIS A 74 11.66 -6.35 -9.26
N ARG A 75 11.83 -7.67 -9.38
CA ARG A 75 12.33 -8.29 -10.62
C ARG A 75 11.33 -8.21 -11.78
N MET A 76 10.03 -8.36 -11.49
CA MET A 76 8.97 -8.36 -12.52
C MET A 76 8.50 -6.96 -12.90
N HIS A 77 8.51 -6.02 -11.94
CA HIS A 77 8.01 -4.66 -12.07
C HIS A 77 9.01 -3.66 -11.46
N PRO A 78 10.20 -3.50 -12.06
CA PRO A 78 11.27 -2.65 -11.51
C PRO A 78 10.90 -1.17 -11.44
N TYR A 79 9.87 -0.75 -12.17
CA TYR A 79 9.38 0.63 -12.21
C TYR A 79 8.44 0.98 -11.04
N ILE A 80 7.95 -0.01 -10.28
CA ILE A 80 7.11 0.25 -9.10
C ILE A 80 8.02 0.56 -7.92
N LYS A 81 8.05 1.85 -7.54
CA LYS A 81 8.89 2.35 -6.46
C LYS A 81 8.24 2.29 -5.07
N HIS A 82 6.91 2.22 -5.02
CA HIS A 82 6.15 2.38 -3.79
C HIS A 82 5.50 1.05 -3.38
N VAL A 83 6.22 0.29 -2.56
CA VAL A 83 5.77 -1.02 -2.08
C VAL A 83 5.70 -1.01 -0.55
N ILE A 84 4.58 -1.48 -0.01
CA ILE A 84 4.37 -1.70 1.41
C ILE A 84 4.50 -3.19 1.70
N ILE A 85 5.27 -3.53 2.73
CA ILE A 85 5.41 -4.91 3.20
C ILE A 85 4.61 -5.08 4.49
N LEU A 86 3.75 -6.10 4.52
CA LEU A 86 3.00 -6.53 5.70
C LEU A 86 3.29 -8.00 5.99
N GLU A 87 4.47 -8.28 6.54
CA GLU A 87 4.88 -9.62 6.95
C GLU A 87 3.97 -10.21 8.03
N ALA A 88 3.36 -9.36 8.86
CA ALA A 88 2.48 -9.76 9.96
C ALA A 88 0.98 -9.81 9.61
N ALA A 89 0.60 -9.74 8.33
CA ALA A 89 -0.82 -9.70 7.93
C ALA A 89 -1.63 -10.90 8.47
N GLU A 90 -1.03 -12.09 8.59
CA GLU A 90 -1.67 -13.27 9.18
C GLU A 90 -1.87 -13.18 10.68
N LEU A 91 -0.90 -12.60 11.39
CA LEU A 91 -1.02 -12.41 12.84
C LEU A 91 -2.25 -11.55 13.15
N LEU A 92 -2.57 -10.59 12.27
CA LEU A 92 -3.73 -9.71 12.43
C LEU A 92 -5.09 -10.37 12.18
N MET A 93 -5.16 -11.53 11.51
CA MET A 93 -6.45 -12.23 11.34
C MET A 93 -6.92 -12.95 12.60
N HIS A 94 -5.96 -13.39 13.42
CA HIS A 94 -6.22 -14.18 14.61
C HIS A 94 -6.16 -13.36 15.90
N HIS A 95 -5.79 -12.08 15.80
CA HIS A 95 -5.81 -11.17 16.92
C HIS A 95 -7.13 -10.39 16.95
N ASP A 96 -7.68 -10.23 18.14
CA ASP A 96 -8.79 -9.34 18.41
C ASP A 96 -8.47 -7.94 17.83
N PRO A 97 -9.35 -7.34 16.99
CA PRO A 97 -9.19 -5.98 16.51
C PRO A 97 -9.01 -4.93 17.62
N ASN A 98 -9.41 -5.27 18.86
CA ASN A 98 -9.25 -4.44 20.04
C ASN A 98 -7.94 -4.71 20.81
N SER A 99 -7.15 -5.71 20.40
CA SER A 99 -5.86 -6.00 21.04
C SER A 99 -4.84 -4.88 20.79
N ASP A 100 -4.00 -4.61 21.79
CA ASP A 100 -2.91 -3.64 21.68
C ASP A 100 -1.95 -3.97 20.54
N LYS A 101 -1.73 -5.27 20.29
CA LYS A 101 -0.89 -5.74 19.19
C LYS A 101 -1.48 -5.38 17.82
N TYR A 102 -2.79 -5.58 17.62
CA TYR A 102 -3.46 -5.16 16.38
C TYR A 102 -3.37 -3.64 16.20
N ARG A 103 -3.61 -2.87 17.28
CA ARG A 103 -3.52 -1.41 17.26
C ARG A 103 -2.11 -0.92 16.91
N ALA A 104 -1.08 -1.50 17.52
CA ALA A 104 0.32 -1.13 17.26
C ALA A 104 0.70 -1.34 15.78
N ILE A 105 0.35 -2.49 15.20
CA ILE A 105 0.65 -2.77 13.79
C ILE A 105 -0.13 -1.84 12.86
N LYS A 106 -1.41 -1.56 13.16
CA LYS A 106 -2.21 -0.58 12.39
C LYS A 106 -1.55 0.81 12.40
N LEU A 107 -1.11 1.28 13.56
CA LEU A 107 -0.45 2.58 13.72
C LEU A 107 0.88 2.62 12.95
N ASP A 108 1.68 1.55 13.02
CA ASP A 108 2.93 1.49 12.26
C ASP A 108 2.68 1.51 10.74
N LEU A 109 1.65 0.80 10.25
CA LEU A 109 1.29 0.86 8.83
C LEU A 109 0.86 2.26 8.39
N ILE A 110 0.06 2.96 9.20
CA ILE A 110 -0.33 4.35 8.93
C ILE A 110 0.92 5.22 8.84
N ARG A 111 1.86 5.07 9.78
CA ARG A 111 3.14 5.80 9.81
C ARG A 111 3.97 5.52 8.56
N GLN A 112 4.15 4.25 8.19
CA GLN A 112 4.90 3.86 6.99
C GLN A 112 4.27 4.44 5.71
N THR A 113 2.94 4.41 5.63
CA THR A 113 2.21 4.97 4.47
C THR A 113 2.38 6.49 4.38
N LYS A 114 2.33 7.21 5.50
CA LYS A 114 2.63 8.66 5.54
C LYS A 114 4.04 8.97 5.05
N LEU A 115 5.04 8.21 5.53
CA LEU A 115 6.44 8.38 5.10
C LEU A 115 6.59 8.14 3.58
N LEU A 116 5.89 7.13 3.05
CA LEU A 116 5.87 6.88 1.60
C LEU A 116 5.20 8.01 0.82
N ILE A 117 4.07 8.53 1.30
CA ILE A 117 3.39 9.69 0.70
C ILE A 117 4.33 10.90 0.68
N GLN A 118 4.95 11.24 1.81
CA GLN A 118 5.89 12.36 1.90
C GLN A 118 7.07 12.19 0.94
N LYS A 119 7.65 10.99 0.88
CA LYS A 119 8.73 10.67 -0.05
C LYS A 119 8.28 10.85 -1.50
N ALA A 120 7.13 10.30 -1.86
CA ALA A 120 6.60 10.35 -3.23
C ALA A 120 6.27 11.78 -3.67
N VAL A 121 5.61 12.57 -2.81
CA VAL A 121 5.31 13.98 -3.10
C VAL A 121 6.60 14.79 -3.27
N ARG A 122 7.59 14.57 -2.41
CA ARG A 122 8.90 15.22 -2.51
C ARG A 122 9.63 14.85 -3.81
N GLU A 123 9.64 13.57 -4.18
CA GLU A 123 10.23 13.11 -5.44
C GLU A 123 9.53 13.69 -6.66
N ALA A 124 8.20 13.79 -6.62
CA ALA A 124 7.41 14.40 -7.69
C ALA A 124 7.72 15.90 -7.83
N PHE A 125 7.77 16.63 -6.71
CA PHE A 125 8.11 18.05 -6.69
C PHE A 125 9.51 18.33 -7.26
N TYR A 126 10.52 17.56 -6.85
CA TYR A 126 11.87 17.69 -7.42
C TYR A 126 11.93 17.34 -8.90
N SER A 127 11.12 16.39 -9.36
CA SER A 127 11.07 16.02 -10.77
C SER A 127 10.45 17.12 -11.62
N LEU A 128 9.41 17.80 -11.12
CA LEU A 128 8.78 18.94 -11.80
C LEU A 128 9.72 20.15 -11.90
N ASN A 129 10.43 20.48 -10.83
CA ASN A 129 11.38 21.62 -10.82
C ASN A 129 12.65 21.39 -11.64
N ARG A 130 12.91 20.16 -12.10
CA ARG A 130 13.98 19.87 -13.05
C ARG A 130 13.57 20.05 -14.51
N ILE A 131 12.26 20.08 -14.78
CA ILE A 131 11.69 20.20 -16.12
C ILE A 131 11.36 21.67 -16.46
N ASN A 132 11.07 22.49 -15.44
CA ASN A 132 10.95 23.95 -15.54
C ASN A 132 11.96 24.63 -14.61
N PRO A 133 13.22 24.87 -15.05
CA PRO A 133 14.15 25.72 -14.32
C PRO A 133 13.75 27.19 -14.30
#